data_AF-A0A923CGW0-F1
#
_entry.id   AF-A0A923CGW0-F1
#
_cell.length_a   1.000
_cell.length_b   1.000
_cell.length_c   1.000
_cell.angle_alpha   90.00
_cell.angle_beta   90.00
_cell.angle_gamma   90.00
#
_symmetry.space_group_name_H-M   'P 1'
#
loop_
_entity.id
_entity.type
_entity.pdbx_description
1 polymer ?
#
loop_
_entity_poly.entity_id
_entity_poly.type
_entity_poly.pdbx_seq_one_letter_code
_entity_poly.pdbx_strand_id
1 'polypeptide(L)' 'EKLIYKDNNVFINKDQYFGNVPEVAWNFYIGGYQPAQKWLKDRKDRTLTNADIEHYQKMIMSLTETGRIMKQIDKDKWI' A
#
# COMPACT_ATOMS: atom_id res chain seq x y z
N GLU A 1 -11.50 7.47 -10.52
CA GLU A 1 -12.13 6.16 -10.82
C GLU A 1 -12.14 5.25 -9.57
N LYS A 2 -12.44 3.95 -9.74
CA LYS A 2 -12.12 2.91 -8.75
C LYS A 2 -10.62 2.58 -8.85
N LEU A 3 -9.95 2.41 -7.71
CA LEU A 3 -8.55 1.95 -7.67
C LEU A 3 -8.46 0.54 -8.24
N ILE A 4 -7.48 0.29 -9.10
CA ILE A 4 -7.22 -1.03 -9.70
C ILE A 4 -5.82 -1.47 -9.28
N TYR A 5 -5.71 -2.68 -8.73
CA TYR A 5 -4.44 -3.32 -8.45
C TYR A 5 -4.21 -4.44 -9.47
N LYS A 6 -3.13 -4.36 -10.23
CA LYS A 6 -2.79 -5.34 -11.28
C LYS A 6 -1.28 -5.35 -11.50
N ASP A 7 -0.67 -6.53 -11.57
CA ASP A 7 0.76 -6.71 -11.85
C ASP A 7 1.67 -5.87 -10.94
N ASN A 8 1.36 -5.84 -9.63
CA ASN A 8 2.01 -4.98 -8.62
C ASN A 8 1.90 -3.46 -8.86
N ASN A 9 1.00 -3.02 -9.73
CA ASN A 9 0.72 -1.62 -10.00
C ASN A 9 -0.63 -1.22 -9.39
N VAL A 10 -0.66 -0.10 -8.67
CA VAL A 10 -1.88 0.54 -8.17
C VAL A 10 -2.26 1.69 -9.08
N PHE A 11 -3.21 1.46 -9.98
CA PHE A 11 -3.78 2.49 -10.85
C PHE A 11 -4.73 3.38 -10.06
N ILE A 12 -4.44 4.68 -10.07
CA ILE A 12 -5.28 5.72 -9.43
C ILE A 12 -6.23 6.37 -10.43
N ASN A 13 -5.92 6.26 -11.72
CA ASN A 13 -6.77 6.56 -12.86
C ASN A 13 -6.26 5.76 -14.09
N LYS A 14 -6.84 5.99 -15.27
CA LYS A 14 -6.44 5.32 -16.51
C LYS A 14 -4.97 5.47 -16.93
N ASP A 15 -4.32 6.59 -16.58
CA ASP A 15 -3.00 6.96 -17.11
C ASP A 15 -1.89 6.91 -16.05
N GLN A 16 -2.24 6.92 -14.76
CA GLN A 16 -1.31 7.07 -13.64
C GLN A 16 -1.43 5.93 -12.63
N TYR A 17 -0.28 5.45 -12.17
CA TYR A 17 -0.19 4.37 -11.20
C TYR A 17 1.04 4.50 -10.30
N PHE A 18 0.97 3.87 -9.13
CA PHE A 18 2.15 3.56 -8.32
C PHE A 18 2.65 2.17 -8.68
N GLY A 19 3.89 2.06 -9.15
CA GLY A 19 4.50 0.79 -9.50
C GLY A 19 5.19 0.09 -8.34
N ASN A 20 5.41 -1.22 -8.49
CA ASN A 20 6.12 -2.06 -7.52
C ASN A 20 5.52 -2.01 -6.10
N VAL A 21 4.20 -1.91 -5.99
CA VAL A 21 3.49 -1.99 -4.72
C VAL A 21 3.28 -3.46 -4.38
N PRO A 22 3.95 -4.01 -3.35
CA PRO A 22 3.82 -5.43 -3.02
C PRO A 22 2.42 -5.76 -2.52
N GLU A 23 1.94 -6.96 -2.86
CA GLU A 23 0.59 -7.41 -2.47
C GLU A 23 0.43 -7.41 -0.93
N VAL A 24 1.49 -7.76 -0.20
CA VAL A 24 1.51 -7.72 1.27
C VAL A 24 1.20 -6.34 1.83
N ALA A 25 1.64 -5.26 1.16
CA ALA A 25 1.34 -3.89 1.59
C ALA A 25 -0.06 -3.45 1.12
N TRP A 26 -0.45 -3.80 -0.10
CA TRP A 26 -1.77 -3.47 -0.66
C TRP A 26 -2.92 -4.11 0.14
N ASN A 27 -2.74 -5.36 0.54
CA ASN A 27 -3.72 -6.15 1.27
C ASN A 27 -3.52 -6.10 2.80
N PHE A 28 -2.55 -5.34 3.30
CA PHE A 28 -2.27 -5.24 4.73
C PHE A 28 -3.48 -4.66 5.48
N TYR A 29 -3.90 -5.31 6.57
CA TYR A 29 -4.97 -4.83 7.44
C TYR A 29 -4.43 -4.27 8.76
N ILE A 30 -4.96 -3.13 9.17
CA ILE A 30 -4.80 -2.62 10.55
C ILE A 30 -6.21 -2.47 11.12
N GLY A 31 -6.58 -3.36 12.04
CA GLY A 31 -7.97 -3.52 12.45
C GLY A 31 -8.86 -3.88 11.26
N GLY A 32 -9.91 -3.09 11.01
CA GLY A 32 -10.90 -3.36 9.97
C GLY A 32 -10.66 -2.72 8.59
N TYR A 33 -9.50 -2.10 8.35
CA TYR A 33 -9.25 -1.39 7.08
C TYR A 33 -7.84 -1.62 6.51
N GLN A 34 -7.69 -1.32 5.22
CA GLN A 34 -6.44 -1.43 4.47
C GLN A 34 -5.83 -0.04 4.27
N PRO A 35 -4.71 0.30 4.95
CA PRO A 35 -4.15 1.66 4.93
C PRO A 35 -3.77 2.14 3.52
N ALA A 36 -3.11 1.28 2.73
CA ALA A 36 -2.70 1.59 1.36
C ALA A 36 -3.88 1.96 0.45
N GLN A 37 -5.03 1.30 0.64
CA GLN A 37 -6.23 1.59 -0.14
C GLN A 37 -6.97 2.82 0.40
N LYS A 38 -7.11 2.92 1.72
CA LYS A 38 -7.83 4.01 2.38
C LYS A 38 -7.18 5.36 2.08
N TRP A 39 -5.86 5.45 2.15
CA TRP A 39 -5.13 6.70 1.91
C TRP A 39 -5.41 7.31 0.54
N LEU A 40 -5.47 6.46 -0.51
CA LEU A 40 -5.81 6.86 -1.87
C LEU A 40 -7.29 7.19 -2.03
N LYS A 41 -8.18 6.42 -1.41
CA LYS A 41 -9.63 6.70 -1.41
C LYS A 41 -9.95 8.05 -0.77
N ASP A 42 -9.29 8.38 0.34
CA ASP A 42 -9.47 9.65 1.06
C ASP A 42 -8.91 10.86 0.28
N ARG A 43 -8.11 10.62 -0.77
CA ARG A 43 -7.52 11.63 -1.66
C ARG A 43 -8.07 11.55 -3.08
N LYS A 44 -9.17 10.85 -3.28
CA LYS A 44 -9.86 10.83 -4.57
C LYS A 44 -10.22 12.27 -4.98
N ASP A 45 -10.13 12.55 -6.27
CA ASP A 45 -10.47 13.84 -6.88
C ASP A 45 -9.57 15.02 -6.43
N ARG A 46 -8.41 14.71 -5.83
CA ARG A 46 -7.34 15.66 -5.52
C ARG A 46 -6.10 15.37 -6.36
N THR A 47 -5.40 16.41 -6.79
CA THR A 47 -4.06 16.27 -7.35
C THR A 47 -3.09 15.91 -6.23
N LEU A 48 -2.38 14.79 -6.36
CA LEU A 48 -1.32 14.43 -5.44
C LEU A 48 -0.10 15.32 -5.70
N THR A 49 0.38 15.98 -4.66
CA THR A 49 1.66 16.71 -4.72
C THR A 49 2.84 15.72 -4.67
N ASN A 50 4.05 16.20 -4.96
CA ASN A 50 5.25 15.37 -4.77
C ASN A 50 5.39 14.87 -3.32
N ALA A 51 5.02 15.69 -2.33
CA ALA A 51 5.02 15.30 -0.93
C ALA A 51 3.99 14.19 -0.63
N ASP A 52 2.81 14.25 -1.25
CA ASP A 52 1.81 13.19 -1.15
C ASP A 52 2.33 11.87 -1.77
N ILE A 53 2.97 11.94 -2.94
CA ILE A 53 3.56 10.79 -3.64
C ILE A 53 4.64 10.14 -2.77
N GLU A 54 5.59 10.93 -2.25
CA GLU A 54 6.65 10.44 -1.36
C GLU A 54 6.08 9.83 -0.07
N HIS A 55 5.05 10.46 0.51
CA HIS A 55 4.41 9.94 1.70
C HIS A 55 3.75 8.59 1.45
N TYR A 56 3.06 8.44 0.32
CA TYR A 56 2.46 7.16 -0.07
C TYR A 56 3.53 6.08 -0.25
N GLN A 57 4.63 6.39 -0.93
CA GLN A 57 5.74 5.45 -1.12
C GLN A 57 6.37 5.00 0.20
N LYS A 58 6.63 5.94 1.13
CA LYS A 58 7.14 5.64 2.48
C LYS A 58 6.17 4.73 3.24
N MET A 59 4.87 5.00 3.16
CA MET A 59 3.84 4.15 3.76
C MET A 59 3.87 2.72 3.17
N ILE A 60 3.96 2.56 1.85
CA ILE A 60 4.07 1.24 1.21
C ILE A 60 5.31 0.48 1.71
N MET A 61 6.45 1.16 1.82
CA MET A 61 7.68 0.56 2.36
C MET A 61 7.48 0.09 3.81
N SER A 62 6.92 0.94 4.68
CA SER A 62 6.66 0.57 6.09
C SER A 62 5.71 -0.61 6.23
N LEU A 63 4.63 -0.66 5.43
CA LEU A 63 3.68 -1.78 5.45
C LEU A 63 4.33 -3.09 4.97
N THR A 64 5.15 -3.00 3.92
CA THR A 64 5.90 -4.16 3.39
C THR A 64 6.84 -4.72 4.45
N GLU A 65 7.62 -3.85 5.09
CA GLU A 65 8.59 -4.25 6.11
C GLU A 65 7.91 -4.80 7.37
N THR A 66 6.79 -4.21 7.76
CA THR A 66 5.96 -4.72 8.87
C THR A 66 5.50 -6.15 8.58
N GLY A 67 4.94 -6.40 7.39
CA GLY A 67 4.51 -7.74 6.99
C GLY A 67 5.65 -8.76 6.93
N ARG A 68 6.86 -8.32 6.55
CA ARG A 68 8.07 -9.15 6.56
C ARG A 68 8.47 -9.53 8.00
N ILE A 69 8.53 -8.55 8.90
CA ILE A 69 8.90 -8.76 10.31
C ILE A 69 7.88 -9.66 11.01
N MET A 70 6.58 -9.45 10.80
CA MET A 70 5.54 -10.32 11.39
C MET A 70 5.71 -11.79 10.98
N LYS A 71 5.95 -12.05 9.69
CA LYS A 71 6.22 -13.41 9.20
C LYS A 71 7.46 -14.03 9.84
N GLN A 72 8.51 -13.22 10.08
CA GLN A 72 9.72 -13.68 10.74
C GLN A 72 9.45 -14.07 12.20
N ILE A 73 8.75 -13.21 12.95
CA ILE A 73 8.36 -13.49 14.34
C ILE A 73 7.50 -14.75 14.44
N ASP A 74 6.53 -14.91 13.54
CA ASP A 74 5.67 -16.09 13.55
C ASP A 74 6.43 -17.37 13.25
N LYS A 75 7.47 -17.32 12.40
CA LYS A 75 8.35 -18.46 12.16
C LYS A 75 9.17 -18.84 13.40
N ASP A 76 9.66 -17.83 14.12
CA ASP A 76 10.50 -18.03 15.31
C ASP A 76 9.72 -18.57 16.52
N LYS A 77 8.38 -18.37 16.57
CA LYS A 77 7.51 -18.93 17.62
C LYS A 77 7.40 -20.47 17.62
N TRP A 78 7.80 -21.15 16.56
CA TRP A 78 7.67 -22.61 16.40
C TRP A 78 9.02 -23.36 16.52
N ILE A 79 10.08 -22.67 16.95
CA ILE A 79 11.40 -23.23 17.26
C ILE A 79 11.59 -23.19 18.78
#